data_AF-A0AAE5IST0-F1
#
_entry.id   AF-A0AAE5IST0-F1
#
_cell.length_a   1.000
_cell.length_b   1.000
_cell.length_c   1.000
_cell.angle_alpha   90.00
_cell.angle_beta   90.00
_cell.angle_gamma   90.00
#
_symmetry.space_group_name_H-M   'P 1'
#
loop_
_entity.id
_entity.type
_entity.pdbx_description
1 polymer ?
#
loop_
_entity_poly.entity_id
_entity_poly.type
_entity_poly.pdbx_seq_one_letter_code
_entity_poly.pdbx_strand_id
1 'polypeptide(L)'
;MTTSEVPFGEARAQLRELVCRVGYRGERITITRHGAPAAALVSLDDLRSLEAFAPVGGDPVGPERQTVDETVAVGGSLREVWNAIARYRERAGWWVDLVVDAEVGGDALISWDERRGRVVDCVDGETIAMRWGSEAATAQSPIEVRIDFAGDDAEVRIRATQVGPGPGADYWRERLQAWKAYVEALSSSVQP
;
A
#
# COMPACT_ATOMS: atom_id res chain seq x y z
N MET A 1 1.72 -36.04 4.28
CA MET A 1 2.13 -34.72 4.83
C MET A 1 1.14 -34.36 5.91
N THR A 2 1.61 -34.13 7.13
CA THR A 2 0.76 -33.75 8.26
C THR A 2 0.97 -32.26 8.51
N THR A 3 -0.08 -31.46 8.32
CA THR A 3 -0.05 -30.02 8.58
C THR A 3 -0.72 -29.76 9.92
N SER A 4 -0.02 -29.13 10.86
CA SER A 4 -0.58 -28.78 12.18
C SER A 4 -0.47 -27.28 12.43
N GLU A 5 -1.48 -26.70 13.07
CA GLU A 5 -1.50 -25.29 13.46
C GLU A 5 -1.09 -25.12 14.92
N VAL A 6 -0.23 -24.13 15.19
CA VAL A 6 0.28 -23.84 16.54
C VAL A 6 0.24 -22.32 16.81
N PRO A 7 -0.40 -21.84 17.88
CA PRO A 7 -0.39 -20.42 18.24
C PRO A 7 1.03 -19.90 18.53
N PHE A 8 1.29 -18.62 18.23
CA PHE A 8 2.61 -18.00 18.34
C PHE A 8 3.22 -18.08 19.75
N GLY A 9 2.38 -17.89 20.77
CA GLY A 9 2.82 -18.01 22.17
C GLY A 9 3.31 -19.42 22.51
N GLU A 10 2.62 -20.44 22.00
CA GLU A 10 2.99 -21.85 22.16
C GLU A 10 4.23 -22.18 21.33
N ALA A 11 4.26 -21.76 20.06
CA ALA A 11 5.41 -21.95 19.18
C ALA A 11 6.70 -21.36 19.76
N ARG A 12 6.62 -20.21 20.42
CA ARG A 12 7.76 -19.61 21.13
C ARG A 12 8.24 -20.47 22.30
N ALA A 13 7.32 -21.05 23.07
CA ALA A 13 7.65 -21.88 24.23
C ALA A 13 8.27 -23.23 23.84
N GLN A 14 7.86 -23.81 22.71
CA GLN A 14 8.28 -25.14 22.27
C GLN A 14 9.05 -25.16 20.94
N LEU A 15 9.67 -24.04 20.54
CA LEU A 15 10.30 -23.87 19.23
C LEU A 15 11.28 -25.01 18.89
N ARG A 16 12.08 -25.43 19.89
CA ARG A 16 13.05 -26.52 19.73
C ARG A 16 12.38 -27.82 19.26
N GLU A 17 11.24 -28.17 19.87
CA GLU A 17 10.50 -29.38 19.51
C GLU A 17 9.90 -29.28 18.11
N LEU A 18 9.31 -28.13 17.77
CA LEU A 18 8.74 -27.89 16.44
C LEU A 18 9.80 -28.02 15.35
N VAL A 19 11.00 -27.44 15.55
CA VAL A 19 12.11 -27.55 14.61
C VAL A 19 12.56 -29.01 14.45
N CYS A 20 12.65 -29.79 15.53
CA CYS A 20 12.98 -31.20 15.44
C CYS A 20 11.91 -32.00 14.68
N ARG A 21 10.62 -31.74 14.92
CA ARG A 21 9.52 -32.38 14.19
C ARG A 21 9.56 -32.07 12.70
N VAL A 22 9.74 -30.79 12.36
CA VAL A 22 9.83 -30.33 10.97
C VAL A 22 11.05 -30.92 10.26
N GLY A 23 12.22 -30.85 10.90
CA GLY A 23 13.48 -31.31 10.30
C GLY A 23 13.57 -32.83 10.14
N TYR A 24 13.11 -33.61 11.12
CA TYR A 24 13.27 -35.07 11.11
C TYR A 24 12.04 -35.84 10.66
N ARG A 25 10.83 -35.33 10.89
CA ARG A 25 9.57 -36.01 10.55
C ARG A 25 8.92 -35.44 9.29
N GLY A 26 9.48 -34.39 8.69
CA GLY A 26 8.93 -33.74 7.50
C GLY A 26 7.55 -33.12 7.76
N GLU A 27 7.26 -32.76 9.02
CA GLU A 27 6.02 -32.08 9.37
C GLU A 27 6.05 -30.64 8.83
N ARG A 28 4.89 -30.13 8.41
CA ARG A 28 4.70 -28.72 8.05
C ARG A 28 3.85 -28.08 9.13
N ILE A 29 4.35 -27.02 9.74
CA ILE A 29 3.69 -26.43 10.91
C ILE A 29 3.34 -24.97 10.62
N THR A 30 2.06 -24.63 10.68
CA THR A 30 1.58 -23.25 10.53
C THR A 30 1.55 -22.58 11.89
N ILE A 31 2.31 -21.50 12.06
CA ILE A 31 2.28 -20.68 13.26
C ILE A 31 1.19 -19.63 13.09
N THR A 32 0.24 -19.56 14.02
CA THR A 32 -0.85 -18.57 14.00
C THR A 32 -0.62 -17.46 15.02
N ARG A 33 -0.97 -16.21 14.68
CA ARG A 33 -1.02 -15.08 15.61
C ARG A 33 -2.44 -14.55 15.63
N HIS A 34 -3.05 -14.47 16.82
CA HIS A 34 -4.47 -14.09 16.99
C HIS A 34 -5.44 -14.93 16.12
N GLY A 35 -5.13 -16.22 15.92
CA GLY A 35 -5.96 -17.15 15.14
C GLY A 35 -5.76 -17.10 13.61
N ALA A 36 -4.92 -16.18 13.10
CA ALA A 36 -4.59 -16.11 11.68
C ALA A 36 -3.19 -16.71 11.40
N PRO A 37 -2.98 -17.43 10.29
CA PRO A 37 -1.64 -17.87 9.86
C PRO A 37 -0.67 -16.68 9.74
N ALA A 38 0.45 -16.76 10.44
CA ALA A 38 1.48 -15.71 10.47
C ALA A 38 2.81 -16.17 9.89
N ALA A 39 3.15 -17.45 10.03
CA ALA A 39 4.36 -18.05 9.48
C ALA A 39 4.18 -19.56 9.29
N ALA A 40 5.08 -20.20 8.54
CA ALA A 40 5.15 -21.65 8.44
C ALA A 40 6.58 -22.15 8.71
N LEU A 41 6.71 -23.24 9.45
CA LEU A 41 7.94 -24.01 9.56
C LEU A 41 7.87 -25.20 8.60
N VAL A 42 8.85 -25.30 7.72
CA VAL A 42 9.02 -26.38 6.75
C VAL A 42 10.44 -26.93 6.83
N SER A 43 10.63 -28.17 6.38
CA SER A 43 11.97 -28.75 6.32
C SER A 43 12.82 -28.01 5.28
N LEU A 44 14.14 -28.13 5.37
CA LEU A 44 15.04 -27.52 4.38
C LEU A 44 14.82 -28.11 2.98
N ASP A 45 14.46 -29.38 2.88
CA ASP A 45 14.19 -30.03 1.58
C ASP A 45 12.86 -29.56 0.98
N ASP A 46 11.85 -29.32 1.80
CA ASP A 46 10.61 -28.68 1.37
C ASP A 46 10.85 -27.23 0.91
N LEU A 47 11.65 -26.47 1.67
CA LEU A 47 12.02 -25.11 1.29
C LEU A 47 12.72 -25.07 -0.07
N ARG A 48 13.73 -25.92 -0.28
CA ARG A 48 14.43 -26.04 -1.58
C ARG A 48 13.50 -26.40 -2.72
N SER A 49 12.53 -27.28 -2.46
CA SER A 49 11.53 -27.66 -3.46
C SER A 49 10.64 -26.47 -3.83
N LEU A 50 10.20 -25.69 -2.84
CA LEU A 50 9.41 -24.47 -3.07
C LEU A 50 10.20 -23.41 -3.84
N GLU A 51 11.46 -23.19 -3.47
CA GLU A 51 12.36 -22.26 -4.15
C GLU A 51 12.65 -22.67 -5.60
N ALA A 52 12.68 -23.97 -5.90
CA ALA A 52 12.87 -24.47 -7.27
C ALA A 52 11.67 -24.19 -8.20
N PHE A 53 10.47 -23.99 -7.64
CA PHE A 53 9.26 -23.59 -8.40
C PHE A 53 8.97 -22.09 -8.32
N ALA A 54 9.69 -21.34 -7.49
CA ALA A 54 9.55 -19.90 -7.45
C ALA A 54 10.14 -19.29 -8.74
N PRO A 55 9.38 -18.48 -9.49
CA PRO A 55 9.93 -17.78 -10.65
C PRO A 55 11.10 -16.91 -10.21
N VAL A 56 12.22 -17.00 -10.92
CA VAL A 56 13.41 -16.16 -10.70
C VAL A 56 13.02 -14.69 -10.92
N GLY A 57 12.66 -14.00 -9.83
CA GLY A 57 12.35 -12.56 -9.84
C GLY A 57 10.95 -12.13 -9.40
N GLY A 58 10.15 -12.96 -8.73
CA GLY A 58 8.84 -12.55 -8.19
C GLY A 58 8.84 -12.41 -6.67
N ASP A 59 8.47 -11.23 -6.17
CA ASP A 59 8.08 -11.00 -4.76
C ASP A 59 7.03 -12.05 -4.30
N PRO A 60 6.96 -12.39 -3.00
CA PRO A 60 6.03 -13.39 -2.50
C PRO A 60 4.57 -13.01 -2.80
N VAL A 61 3.94 -13.74 -3.71
CA VAL A 61 2.53 -13.59 -4.08
C VAL A 61 1.66 -14.09 -2.92
N GLY A 62 1.24 -13.17 -2.05
CA GLY A 62 0.05 -13.34 -1.21
C GLY A 62 -1.23 -13.38 -2.07
N PRO A 63 -2.43 -13.55 -1.48
CA PRO A 63 -3.68 -13.58 -2.23
C PRO A 63 -3.73 -12.37 -3.18
N GLU A 64 -3.99 -12.61 -4.47
CA GLU A 64 -3.93 -11.65 -5.58
C GLU A 64 -4.54 -10.31 -5.15
N ARG A 65 -3.68 -9.38 -4.72
CA ARG A 65 -4.11 -8.07 -4.26
C ARG A 65 -4.33 -7.25 -5.52
N GLN A 66 -5.51 -6.68 -5.69
CA GLN A 66 -5.76 -5.70 -6.75
C GLN A 66 -4.70 -4.60 -6.65
N THR A 67 -3.91 -4.43 -7.70
CA THR A 67 -2.91 -3.37 -7.80
C THR A 67 -3.29 -2.40 -8.91
N VAL A 68 -3.12 -1.11 -8.65
CA VAL A 68 -3.24 -0.04 -9.64
C VAL A 68 -1.94 0.75 -9.63
N ASP A 69 -1.49 1.18 -10.80
CA ASP A 69 -0.30 2.02 -10.97
C ASP A 69 -0.56 2.98 -12.14
N GLU A 70 -0.98 4.19 -11.80
CA GLU A 70 -1.32 5.22 -12.78
C GLU A 70 -0.38 6.41 -12.63
N THR A 71 -0.05 7.04 -13.76
CA THR A 71 0.91 8.14 -13.78
C THR A 71 0.45 9.23 -14.74
N VAL A 72 0.72 10.49 -14.37
CA VAL A 72 0.50 11.65 -15.25
C VAL A 72 1.68 12.62 -15.14
N ALA A 73 1.99 13.30 -16.24
CA ALA A 73 2.89 14.44 -16.25
C ALA A 73 2.07 15.75 -16.24
N VAL A 74 2.44 16.65 -15.33
CA VAL A 74 1.78 17.92 -15.06
C VAL A 74 2.77 19.05 -15.29
N GLY A 75 2.39 20.04 -16.10
CA GLY A 75 3.16 21.28 -16.22
C GLY A 75 2.97 22.18 -15.00
N GLY A 76 4.06 22.64 -14.40
CA GLY A 76 4.05 23.46 -13.20
C GLY A 76 5.15 23.07 -12.22
N SER A 77 5.28 23.84 -11.15
CA SER A 77 6.31 23.59 -10.13
C SER A 77 5.92 22.45 -9.18
N LEU A 78 6.92 21.75 -8.64
CA LEU A 78 6.72 20.71 -7.62
C LEU A 78 5.91 21.23 -6.43
N ARG A 79 6.15 22.49 -6.04
CA ARG A 79 5.46 23.12 -4.94
C ARG A 79 3.96 23.34 -5.21
N GLU A 80 3.58 23.71 -6.44
CA GLU A 80 2.16 23.88 -6.82
C GLU A 80 1.45 22.53 -6.82
N VAL A 81 2.08 21.52 -7.42
CA VAL A 81 1.56 20.15 -7.44
C VAL A 81 1.36 19.61 -6.03
N TRP A 82 2.37 19.73 -5.16
CA TRP A 82 2.27 19.29 -3.77
C TRP A 82 1.20 20.05 -3.00
N ASN A 83 1.13 21.38 -3.12
CA ASN A 83 0.12 22.18 -2.43
C ASN A 83 -1.30 21.81 -2.86
N ALA A 84 -1.51 21.43 -4.12
CA ALA A 84 -2.82 21.03 -4.64
C ALA A 84 -3.39 19.77 -3.96
N ILE A 85 -2.54 18.91 -3.36
CA ILE A 85 -3.00 17.78 -2.52
C ILE A 85 -2.87 18.07 -1.03
N ALA A 86 -1.79 18.71 -0.57
CA ALA A 86 -1.51 18.87 0.85
C ALA A 86 -2.39 19.94 1.51
N ARG A 87 -2.74 21.01 0.77
CA ARG A 87 -3.56 22.09 1.30
C ARG A 87 -5.04 21.84 1.02
N TYR A 88 -5.82 21.75 2.09
CA TYR A 88 -7.27 21.57 2.02
C TYR A 88 -7.97 22.53 1.05
N ARG A 89 -7.62 23.83 1.09
CA ARG A 89 -8.27 24.86 0.24
C ARG A 89 -8.07 24.62 -1.25
N GLU A 90 -6.88 24.20 -1.65
CA GLU A 90 -6.57 23.93 -3.06
C GLU A 90 -7.22 22.62 -3.48
N ARG A 91 -7.07 21.57 -2.65
CA ARG A 91 -7.64 20.25 -2.88
C ARG A 91 -9.16 20.28 -3.01
N ALA A 92 -9.86 21.04 -2.18
CA ALA A 92 -11.32 21.16 -2.22
C ALA A 92 -11.84 21.71 -3.56
N GLY A 93 -11.00 22.38 -4.36
CA GLY A 93 -11.36 22.87 -5.69
C GLY A 93 -11.50 21.78 -6.75
N TRP A 94 -10.91 20.60 -6.57
CA TRP A 94 -10.87 19.56 -7.60
C TRP A 94 -11.00 18.12 -7.06
N TRP A 95 -10.72 17.88 -5.79
CA TRP A 95 -10.84 16.59 -5.10
C TRP A 95 -11.49 16.72 -3.72
N VAL A 96 -12.75 17.15 -3.70
CA VAL A 96 -13.52 17.36 -2.46
C VAL A 96 -13.73 16.08 -1.64
N ASP A 97 -13.82 14.93 -2.30
CA ASP A 97 -14.08 13.65 -1.65
C ASP A 97 -12.90 13.13 -0.83
N LEU A 98 -11.68 13.65 -1.06
CA LEU A 98 -10.49 13.26 -0.31
C LEU A 98 -10.22 14.27 0.80
N VAL A 99 -10.35 13.82 2.04
CA VAL A 99 -9.81 14.53 3.20
C VAL A 99 -8.48 13.90 3.54
N VAL A 100 -7.39 14.64 3.43
CA VAL A 100 -6.07 14.21 3.87
C VAL A 100 -5.40 15.32 4.67
N ASP A 101 -4.89 14.95 5.84
CA ASP A 101 -3.96 15.75 6.64
C ASP A 101 -2.54 15.29 6.27
N ALA A 102 -1.80 16.12 5.53
CA ALA A 102 -0.51 15.75 4.93
C ALA A 102 0.64 15.69 5.96
N GLU A 103 0.48 14.87 6.99
CA GLU A 103 1.46 14.59 8.04
C GLU A 103 1.33 13.13 8.47
N VAL A 104 2.42 12.49 8.89
CA VAL A 104 2.39 11.10 9.36
C VAL A 104 1.45 10.97 10.57
N GLY A 105 0.50 10.04 10.48
CA GLY A 105 -0.56 9.86 11.48
C GLY A 105 -1.81 10.72 11.24
N GLY A 106 -1.77 11.63 10.27
CA GLY A 106 -2.91 12.44 9.84
C GLY A 106 -4.07 11.62 9.29
N ASP A 107 -5.27 12.20 9.24
CA ASP A 107 -6.43 11.51 8.69
C ASP A 107 -6.37 11.37 7.17
N ALA A 108 -6.92 10.26 6.67
CA ALA A 108 -7.22 10.06 5.25
C ALA A 108 -8.64 9.50 5.12
N LEU A 109 -9.60 10.31 4.68
CA LEU A 109 -11.00 9.91 4.46
C LEU A 109 -11.33 10.01 2.99
N ILE A 110 -12.14 9.08 2.50
CA ILE A 110 -12.56 9.06 1.11
C ILE A 110 -13.95 8.45 0.96
N SER A 111 -14.66 8.78 -0.12
CA SER A 111 -16.05 8.37 -0.33
C SER A 111 -16.23 6.89 -0.67
N TRP A 112 -15.21 6.23 -1.22
CA TRP A 112 -15.28 4.82 -1.62
C TRP A 112 -14.90 3.82 -0.50
N ASP A 113 -14.50 4.30 0.68
CA ASP A 113 -14.25 3.45 1.85
C ASP A 113 -14.67 4.14 3.14
N GLU A 114 -15.59 3.51 3.87
CA GLU A 114 -16.12 4.05 5.14
C GLU A 114 -15.10 3.97 6.28
N ARG A 115 -14.03 3.18 6.14
CA ARG A 115 -12.99 3.06 7.16
C ARG A 115 -12.24 4.38 7.26
N ARG A 116 -11.86 4.74 8.47
CA ARG A 116 -10.98 5.90 8.69
C ARG A 116 -9.56 5.52 8.29
N GLY A 117 -9.04 6.13 7.23
CA GLY A 117 -7.66 5.97 6.80
C GLY A 117 -6.70 6.83 7.62
N ARG A 118 -5.41 6.53 7.46
CA ARG A 118 -4.30 7.25 8.07
C ARG A 118 -3.20 7.48 7.04
N VAL A 119 -2.55 8.63 7.13
CA VAL A 119 -1.27 8.84 6.45
C VAL A 119 -0.19 8.05 7.17
N VAL A 120 0.46 7.13 6.46
CA VAL A 120 1.50 6.24 7.00
C VAL A 120 2.91 6.67 6.61
N ASP A 121 3.04 7.47 5.55
CA ASP A 121 4.29 8.04 5.08
C ASP A 121 3.99 9.42 4.45
N CYS A 122 4.85 10.40 4.67
CA CYS A 122 4.68 11.74 4.13
C CYS A 122 6.02 12.47 4.09
N VAL A 123 6.48 12.78 2.89
CA VAL A 123 7.68 13.58 2.64
C VAL A 123 7.29 14.70 1.68
N ASP A 124 7.47 15.94 2.14
CA ASP A 124 7.08 17.16 1.43
C ASP A 124 7.67 17.19 0.01
N GLY A 125 6.79 17.19 -1.00
CA GLY A 125 7.20 17.20 -2.41
C GLY A 125 7.78 15.89 -2.95
N GLU A 126 7.81 14.81 -2.17
CA GLU A 126 8.35 13.52 -2.64
C GLU A 126 7.29 12.42 -2.62
N THR A 127 6.58 12.24 -1.50
CA THR A 127 5.59 11.15 -1.39
C THR A 127 4.55 11.43 -0.33
N ILE A 128 3.36 10.88 -0.53
CA ILE A 128 2.35 10.72 0.54
C ILE A 128 1.72 9.34 0.39
N ALA A 129 1.74 8.56 1.46
CA ALA A 129 1.12 7.24 1.51
C ALA A 129 0.01 7.20 2.56
N MET A 130 -1.13 6.65 2.18
CA MET A 130 -2.34 6.52 2.97
C MET A 130 -2.74 5.06 3.07
N ARG A 131 -3.31 4.68 4.20
CA ARG A 131 -3.78 3.32 4.45
C ARG A 131 -5.16 3.33 5.08
N TRP A 132 -6.06 2.53 4.52
CA TRP A 132 -7.39 2.24 5.05
C TRP A 132 -7.46 0.79 5.55
N GLY A 133 -7.98 0.61 6.76
CA GLY A 133 -8.05 -0.69 7.42
C GLY A 133 -6.78 -1.09 8.18
N SER A 134 -6.98 -1.85 9.25
CA SER A 134 -5.90 -2.35 10.11
C SER A 134 -5.50 -3.78 9.74
N GLU A 135 -4.28 -4.21 10.08
CA GLU A 135 -3.88 -5.62 9.99
C GLU A 135 -4.63 -6.54 10.96
N ALA A 136 -5.39 -5.98 11.92
CA ALA A 136 -6.12 -6.78 12.90
C ALA A 136 -7.41 -7.34 12.27
N ALA A 137 -7.39 -8.63 11.94
CA ALA A 137 -8.54 -9.54 11.78
C ALA A 137 -9.86 -8.97 11.22
N THR A 138 -9.80 -7.97 10.32
CA THR A 138 -10.96 -7.57 9.54
C THR A 138 -11.02 -8.46 8.31
N ALA A 139 -12.22 -8.95 7.97
CA ALA A 139 -12.44 -9.79 6.79
C ALA A 139 -12.00 -9.12 5.46
N GLN A 140 -11.85 -7.79 5.45
CA GLN A 140 -11.41 -7.03 4.29
C GLN A 140 -9.92 -6.70 4.38
N SER A 141 -9.19 -6.97 3.29
CA SER A 141 -7.80 -6.54 3.11
C SER A 141 -7.66 -5.02 3.28
N PRO A 142 -6.52 -4.56 3.82
CA PRO A 142 -6.21 -3.12 3.85
C PRO A 142 -6.09 -2.59 2.41
N ILE A 143 -6.40 -1.32 2.25
CA ILE A 143 -6.13 -0.58 1.02
C ILE A 143 -4.99 0.38 1.33
N GLU A 144 -3.92 0.27 0.56
CA GLU A 144 -2.78 1.18 0.60
C GLU A 144 -2.76 1.97 -0.68
N VAL A 145 -2.63 3.29 -0.55
CA VAL A 145 -2.43 4.20 -1.68
C VAL A 145 -1.14 4.96 -1.43
N ARG A 146 -0.27 5.05 -2.41
CA ARG A 146 0.91 5.91 -2.39
C ARG A 146 0.90 6.81 -3.61
N ILE A 147 1.14 8.09 -3.38
CA ILE A 147 1.27 9.10 -4.42
C ILE A 147 2.69 9.64 -4.35
N ASP A 148 3.48 9.36 -5.38
CA ASP A 148 4.86 9.80 -5.50
C ASP A 148 4.96 10.95 -6.50
N PHE A 149 5.87 11.88 -6.22
CA PHE A 149 6.15 13.04 -7.04
C PHE A 149 7.60 13.00 -7.49
N ALA A 150 7.85 13.23 -8.77
CA ALA A 150 9.19 13.30 -9.32
C ALA A 150 9.24 14.31 -10.46
N GLY A 151 10.17 15.26 -10.40
CA GLY A 151 10.29 16.28 -11.44
C GLY A 151 11.07 17.49 -10.96
N ASP A 152 11.01 18.55 -11.75
CA ASP A 152 11.62 19.85 -11.47
C ASP A 152 10.55 20.96 -11.48
N ASP A 153 10.98 22.22 -11.58
CA ASP A 153 10.09 23.39 -11.59
C ASP A 153 9.38 23.64 -12.94
N ALA A 154 9.56 22.76 -13.93
CA ALA A 154 8.90 22.87 -15.23
C ALA A 154 7.88 21.75 -15.47
N GLU A 155 8.22 20.51 -15.10
CA GLU A 155 7.33 19.36 -15.24
C GLU A 155 7.46 18.41 -14.06
N VAL A 156 6.31 18.03 -13.49
CA VAL A 156 6.22 17.11 -12.36
C VAL A 156 5.43 15.89 -12.77
N ARG A 157 6.01 14.72 -12.54
CA ARG A 157 5.34 13.42 -12.70
C ARG A 157 4.71 13.03 -11.38
N ILE A 158 3.40 12.76 -11.42
CA ILE A 158 2.63 12.22 -10.30
C ILE A 158 2.35 10.76 -10.59
N ARG A 159 2.75 9.87 -9.69
CA ARG A 159 2.47 8.42 -9.78
C ARG A 159 1.60 8.00 -8.60
N ALA A 160 0.39 7.53 -8.88
CA ALA A 160 -0.51 6.97 -7.88
C ALA A 160 -0.51 5.44 -7.97
N THR A 161 -0.06 4.79 -6.90
CA THR A 161 -0.10 3.34 -6.75
C THR A 161 -1.11 2.95 -5.69
N GLN A 162 -1.85 1.87 -5.93
CA GLN A 162 -2.78 1.29 -4.97
C GLN A 162 -2.53 -0.20 -4.83
N VAL A 163 -2.65 -0.72 -3.61
CA VAL A 163 -2.69 -2.14 -3.31
C VAL A 163 -3.91 -2.43 -2.43
N GLY A 164 -4.74 -3.39 -2.84
CA GLY A 164 -5.94 -3.80 -2.10
C GLY A 164 -7.25 -3.46 -2.83
N PRO A 165 -8.41 -3.79 -2.23
CA PRO A 165 -9.72 -3.76 -2.85
C PRO A 165 -10.31 -2.33 -2.96
N GLY A 166 -9.52 -1.38 -3.45
CA GLY A 166 -9.94 0.00 -3.71
C GLY A 166 -10.48 0.18 -5.12
N PRO A 167 -10.67 1.44 -5.56
CA PRO A 167 -11.12 1.74 -6.91
C PRO A 167 -10.16 1.21 -7.99
N GLY A 168 -10.70 1.04 -9.21
CA GLY A 168 -9.93 0.60 -10.38
C GLY A 168 -9.11 1.73 -11.02
N ALA A 169 -8.33 1.38 -12.04
CA ALA A 169 -7.47 2.29 -12.81
C ALA A 169 -8.19 3.53 -13.35
N ASP A 170 -9.43 3.38 -13.84
CA ASP A 170 -10.20 4.49 -14.43
C ASP A 170 -10.42 5.65 -13.46
N TYR A 171 -10.73 5.34 -12.19
CA TYR A 171 -10.87 6.34 -11.14
C TYR A 171 -9.58 7.14 -10.96
N TRP A 172 -8.45 6.43 -10.84
CA TRP A 172 -7.15 7.06 -10.63
C TRP A 172 -6.73 7.92 -11.84
N ARG A 173 -6.95 7.43 -13.06
CA ARG A 173 -6.73 8.22 -14.28
C ARG A 173 -7.55 9.50 -14.28
N GLU A 174 -8.84 9.42 -13.97
CA GLU A 174 -9.71 10.58 -13.93
C GLU A 174 -9.25 11.60 -12.88
N ARG A 175 -8.89 11.15 -11.67
CA ARG A 175 -8.39 12.02 -10.60
C ARG A 175 -7.06 12.67 -10.96
N LEU A 176 -6.12 11.92 -11.53
CA LEU A 176 -4.83 12.46 -11.99
C LEU A 176 -5.00 13.49 -13.11
N GLN A 177 -5.94 13.29 -14.04
CA GLN A 177 -6.26 14.29 -15.07
C GLN A 177 -6.91 15.55 -14.48
N ALA A 178 -7.80 15.42 -13.50
CA ALA A 178 -8.38 16.57 -12.80
C ALA A 178 -7.30 17.37 -12.05
N TRP A 179 -6.35 16.69 -11.41
CA TRP A 179 -5.20 17.32 -10.75
C TRP A 179 -4.37 18.11 -11.75
N LYS A 180 -4.00 17.47 -12.88
CA LYS A 180 -3.26 18.11 -13.95
C LYS A 180 -3.92 19.41 -14.41
N ALA A 181 -5.21 19.32 -14.77
CA ALA A 181 -5.97 20.46 -15.25
C ALA A 181 -6.03 21.61 -14.23
N TYR A 182 -6.16 21.27 -12.94
CA TYR A 182 -6.19 22.26 -11.86
C TYR A 182 -4.85 23.00 -11.71
N VAL A 183 -3.72 22.27 -11.68
CA VAL A 183 -2.39 22.88 -11.53
C VAL A 183 -2.03 23.73 -12.75
N GLU A 184 -2.25 23.22 -13.97
CA GLU A 184 -1.93 23.96 -15.19
C GLU A 184 -2.77 25.24 -15.32
N ALA A 185 -4.02 25.22 -14.84
CA ALA A 185 -4.85 26.42 -14.76
C ALA A 185 -4.32 27.44 -13.74
N LEU A 186 -3.82 26.99 -12.57
CA LEU A 186 -3.18 27.86 -11.59
C LEU A 186 -1.93 28.53 -12.16
N SER A 187 -1.02 27.77 -12.76
CA SER A 187 0.22 28.30 -13.34
C SER A 187 -0.06 29.28 -14.49
N SER A 188 -1.09 29.02 -15.30
CA SER A 188 -1.53 29.92 -16.39
C SER A 188 -2.10 31.24 -15.87
N SER A 189 -2.72 31.25 -14.68
CA SER A 189 -3.29 32.47 -14.07
C SER A 189 -2.24 33.40 -13.46
N VAL A 190 -1.03 32.89 -13.22
CA VAL A 190 0.10 33.61 -12.59
C VAL A 190 1.05 34.21 -13.64
N GLN A 191 1.01 33.78 -14.90
CA GLN A 191 1.79 34.40 -15.98
C GLN A 191 1.12 35.70 -16.47
N PRO A 192 1.82 36.87 -16.40
CA PRO A 192 1.31 38.17 -16.85
C PRO A 192 1.25 38.33 -18.38
#